data_AF-A0AAV4HS21-F1
#
_entry.id   AF-A0AAV4HS21-F1
#
_cell.length_a   1.000
_cell.length_b   1.000
_cell.length_c   1.000
_cell.angle_alpha   90.00
_cell.angle_beta   90.00
_cell.angle_gamma   90.00
#
_symmetry.space_group_name_H-M   'P 1'
#
loop_
_entity.id
_entity.type
_entity.pdbx_description
1 polymer ?
#
loop_
_entity_poly.entity_id
_entity_poly.type
_entity_poly.pdbx_seq_one_letter_code
_entity_poly.pdbx_strand_id
1 'polypeptide(L)'
;MLLKRACFEIKIFCFTDRNGYLHRFSVYTGKQDPPYNVDALVPEGAVKLSLTAKTTIALMVPFLNKGYHLFTDDWYISVALYEYLHQHSTARSDSMPKALKNLDIDARKTKSLYKVPLLSQKFLDKKMVYSMTTGHTTETKTRR
;
A
#
# COMPACT_ATOMS: atom_id res chain seq x y z
N MET A 1 -17.42 11.85 -5.22
CA MET A 1 -16.04 11.68 -5.75
C MET A 1 -16.07 12.13 -7.20
N LEU A 2 -15.44 13.25 -7.57
CA LEU A 2 -15.77 13.99 -8.81
C LEU A 2 -15.44 13.26 -10.13
N LEU A 3 -14.58 12.25 -10.10
CA LEU A 3 -14.18 11.47 -11.29
C LEU A 3 -14.97 10.17 -11.46
N LYS A 4 -15.93 9.86 -10.58
CA LYS A 4 -16.72 8.64 -10.67
C LYS A 4 -18.00 8.85 -11.47
N ARG A 5 -18.47 7.79 -12.12
CA ARG A 5 -19.72 7.80 -12.91
C ARG A 5 -20.95 8.14 -12.05
N ALA A 6 -20.99 7.71 -10.79
CA ALA A 6 -21.97 8.19 -9.82
C ALA A 6 -21.28 9.05 -8.74
N CYS A 7 -21.78 10.27 -8.57
CA CYS A 7 -21.13 11.27 -7.71
C CYS A 7 -21.56 11.18 -6.24
N PHE A 8 -22.72 10.57 -5.97
CA PHE A 8 -23.29 10.27 -4.66
C PHE A 8 -23.30 8.77 -4.45
N GLU A 9 -22.32 8.26 -3.70
CA GLU A 9 -22.09 6.82 -3.55
C GLU A 9 -21.74 6.47 -2.10
N ILE A 10 -22.00 5.21 -1.74
CA ILE A 10 -21.41 4.56 -0.57
C ILE A 10 -19.99 4.13 -0.96
N LYS A 11 -18.99 4.58 -0.20
CA LYS A 11 -17.60 4.15 -0.40
C LYS A 11 -17.33 2.88 0.41
N ILE A 12 -16.73 1.87 -0.23
CA ILE A 12 -16.38 0.59 0.38
C ILE A 12 -14.88 0.34 0.16
N PHE A 13 -14.22 -0.16 1.20
CA PHE A 13 -12.86 -0.70 1.16
C PHE A 13 -12.95 -2.21 0.96
N CYS A 14 -12.26 -2.76 -0.03
CA CYS A 14 -12.33 -4.18 -0.36
C CYS A 14 -10.93 -4.81 -0.33
N PHE A 15 -10.85 -6.04 0.18
CA PHE A 15 -9.67 -6.89 0.10
C PHE A 15 -10.03 -8.15 -0.68
N THR A 16 -9.40 -8.30 -1.85
CA THR A 16 -9.70 -9.35 -2.83
C THR A 16 -8.44 -10.12 -3.20
N ASP A 17 -8.61 -11.36 -3.65
CA ASP A 17 -7.53 -12.10 -4.30
C ASP A 17 -7.41 -11.78 -5.80
N ARG A 18 -6.48 -12.47 -6.47
CA ARG A 18 -6.28 -12.38 -7.93
C ARG A 18 -7.45 -12.98 -8.72
N ASN A 19 -8.19 -13.93 -8.15
CA ASN A 19 -9.33 -14.57 -8.81
C ASN A 19 -10.61 -13.72 -8.71
N GLY A 20 -10.57 -12.60 -7.99
CA GLY A 20 -11.70 -11.71 -7.77
C GLY A 20 -12.56 -12.11 -6.56
N TYR A 21 -12.10 -13.05 -5.74
CA TYR A 21 -12.78 -13.42 -4.50
C TYR A 21 -12.64 -12.31 -3.47
N LEU A 22 -13.78 -11.81 -2.97
CA LEU A 22 -13.82 -10.81 -1.90
C LEU A 22 -13.68 -11.49 -0.54
N HIS A 23 -12.53 -11.33 0.09
CA HIS A 23 -12.29 -11.88 1.41
C HIS A 23 -12.91 -11.03 2.52
N ARG A 24 -12.67 -9.71 2.47
CA ARG A 24 -13.11 -8.77 3.51
C ARG A 24 -13.42 -7.41 2.91
N PHE A 25 -14.34 -6.69 3.53
CA PHE A 25 -14.65 -5.31 3.17
C PHE A 25 -15.01 -4.47 4.40
N SER A 26 -14.97 -3.14 4.24
CA SER A 26 -15.43 -2.18 5.24
C SER A 26 -16.11 -1.01 4.57
N VAL A 27 -17.23 -0.54 5.13
CA VAL A 27 -17.95 0.63 4.63
C VAL A 27 -17.31 1.90 5.19
N TYR A 28 -17.19 2.95 4.37
CA TYR A 28 -16.75 4.27 4.80
C TYR A 28 -17.97 5.11 5.21
N THR A 29 -18.06 5.44 6.49
CA THR A 29 -19.18 6.15 7.10
C THR A 29 -18.96 7.67 7.23
N GLY A 30 -17.85 8.20 6.72
CA GLY A 30 -17.55 9.63 6.76
C GLY A 30 -16.65 10.03 7.92
N LYS A 31 -16.72 11.32 8.30
CA LYS A 31 -15.88 11.93 9.35
C LYS A 31 -16.52 11.89 10.75
N GLN A 32 -17.81 11.61 10.86
CA GLN A 32 -18.59 11.76 12.09
C GLN A 32 -18.70 10.49 12.94
N ASP A 33 -18.10 9.38 12.53
CA ASP A 33 -17.95 8.28 13.47
C ASP A 33 -16.77 8.57 14.40
N PRO A 34 -16.96 8.63 15.74
CA PRO A 34 -15.85 8.43 16.68
C PRO A 34 -15.19 7.13 16.25
N PRO A 35 -13.85 7.13 16.11
CA PRO A 35 -13.14 6.27 15.18
C PRO A 35 -13.81 4.92 15.21
N TYR A 36 -14.42 4.53 14.08
CA TYR A 36 -14.51 3.13 13.63
C TYR A 36 -13.40 2.44 14.40
N ASN A 37 -13.70 1.57 15.38
CA ASN A 37 -12.71 1.16 16.39
C ASN A 37 -11.67 0.25 15.73
N VAL A 38 -11.01 0.76 14.70
CA VAL A 38 -9.93 0.21 13.92
C VAL A 38 -8.80 -0.05 14.87
N ASP A 39 -8.68 0.73 15.95
CA ASP A 39 -7.76 0.48 17.05
C ASP A 39 -8.06 -0.86 17.73
N ALA A 40 -9.32 -1.26 17.89
CA ALA A 40 -9.70 -2.61 18.35
C ALA A 40 -9.65 -3.68 17.24
N LEU A 41 -9.63 -3.29 15.96
CA LEU A 41 -9.54 -4.23 14.82
C LEU A 41 -8.11 -4.45 14.34
N VAL A 42 -7.13 -3.71 14.87
CA VAL A 42 -5.71 -3.83 14.49
C VAL A 42 -4.88 -4.33 15.68
N PRO A 43 -3.77 -5.03 15.45
CA PRO A 43 -2.86 -5.41 16.52
C PRO A 43 -2.23 -4.18 17.20
N GLU A 44 -1.81 -4.31 18.46
CA GLU A 44 -1.27 -3.20 19.27
C GLU A 44 -0.16 -2.40 18.56
N GLY A 45 0.72 -3.08 17.83
CA GLY A 45 1.81 -2.46 17.06
C GLY A 45 1.35 -1.55 15.91
N ALA A 46 0.10 -1.66 15.46
CA ALA A 46 -0.48 -0.90 14.36
C ALA A 46 -1.30 0.32 14.81
N VAL A 47 -1.61 0.45 16.11
CA VAL A 47 -2.46 1.52 16.65
C VAL A 47 -1.87 2.92 16.45
N LYS A 48 -0.54 3.04 16.30
CA LYS A 48 0.13 4.33 16.05
C LYS A 48 0.17 4.73 14.57
N LEU A 49 -0.31 3.89 13.66
CA LEU A 49 -0.25 4.15 12.23
C LEU A 49 -1.34 5.14 11.78
N SER A 50 -1.25 5.62 10.53
CA SER A 50 -2.29 6.48 9.96
C SER A 50 -3.62 5.74 9.82
N LEU A 51 -4.74 6.48 9.78
CA LEU A 51 -6.08 5.87 9.61
C LEU A 51 -6.12 4.92 8.42
N THR A 52 -5.56 5.32 7.27
CA THR A 52 -5.55 4.47 6.07
C THR A 52 -4.73 3.20 6.27
N ALA A 53 -3.59 3.30 6.96
CA ALA A 53 -2.77 2.14 7.29
C ALA A 53 -3.53 1.20 8.24
N LYS A 54 -4.21 1.73 9.26
CA LYS A 54 -5.06 0.94 10.15
C LYS A 54 -6.19 0.25 9.40
N THR A 55 -6.90 0.94 8.51
CA THR A 55 -7.96 0.34 7.67
C THR A 55 -7.41 -0.79 6.82
N THR A 56 -6.23 -0.62 6.23
CA THR A 56 -5.56 -1.66 5.44
C THR A 56 -5.24 -2.89 6.30
N ILE A 57 -4.66 -2.67 7.49
CA ILE A 57 -4.29 -3.74 8.42
C ILE A 57 -5.53 -4.45 8.95
N ALA A 58 -6.60 -3.73 9.30
CA ALA A 58 -7.87 -4.30 9.76
C ALA A 58 -8.50 -5.26 8.74
N LEU A 59 -8.33 -4.99 7.44
CA LEU A 59 -8.72 -5.90 6.37
C LEU A 59 -7.76 -7.09 6.23
N MET A 60 -6.48 -6.89 6.53
CA MET A 60 -5.43 -7.90 6.39
C MET A 60 -5.19 -8.80 7.60
N VAL A 61 -5.72 -8.49 8.79
CA VAL A 61 -5.43 -9.24 10.04
C VAL A 61 -5.35 -10.77 9.86
N PRO A 62 -6.33 -11.47 9.25
CA PRO A 62 -6.26 -12.92 9.12
C PRO A 62 -5.23 -13.43 8.10
N PHE A 63 -4.60 -12.54 7.35
CA PHE A 63 -3.61 -12.82 6.30
C PHE A 63 -2.18 -12.40 6.69
N LEU A 64 -2.02 -11.70 7.81
CA LEU A 64 -0.69 -11.36 8.35
C LEU A 64 0.09 -12.63 8.70
N ASN A 65 1.41 -12.58 8.57
CA ASN A 65 2.35 -13.68 8.86
C ASN A 65 2.18 -14.94 8.00
N LYS A 66 1.42 -14.88 6.90
CA LYS A 66 1.18 -16.04 6.02
C LYS A 66 1.98 -16.02 4.71
N GLY A 67 2.87 -15.04 4.52
CA GLY A 67 3.67 -14.92 3.28
C GLY A 67 2.91 -14.35 2.09
N TYR A 68 1.70 -13.80 2.29
CA TYR A 68 0.93 -13.20 1.19
C TYR A 68 1.55 -11.90 0.70
N HIS A 69 1.24 -11.58 -0.56
CA HIS A 69 1.62 -10.31 -1.17
C HIS A 69 0.44 -9.37 -1.29
N LEU A 70 0.55 -8.19 -0.69
CA LEU A 70 -0.47 -7.14 -0.79
C LEU A 70 -0.15 -6.20 -1.95
N PHE A 71 -1.14 -5.92 -2.79
CA PHE A 71 -1.11 -4.88 -3.83
C PHE A 71 -2.17 -3.83 -3.50
N THR A 72 -1.83 -2.54 -3.60
CA THR A 72 -2.80 -1.45 -3.41
C THR A 72 -2.44 -0.26 -4.29
N ASP A 73 -3.43 0.59 -4.45
CA ASP A 73 -3.37 1.93 -5.01
C ASP A 73 -2.72 2.97 -4.06
N ASP A 74 -2.37 4.11 -4.66
CA ASP A 74 -1.62 5.22 -4.05
C ASP A 74 -2.17 5.73 -2.73
N TRP A 75 -3.49 5.64 -2.56
CA TRP A 75 -4.15 6.17 -1.37
C TRP A 75 -3.79 5.40 -0.10
N TYR A 76 -3.41 4.12 -0.22
CA TYR A 76 -3.10 3.25 0.92
C TYR A 76 -1.62 3.18 1.29
N ILE A 77 -0.79 3.98 0.62
CA ILE A 77 0.66 3.86 0.70
C ILE A 77 1.23 4.69 1.85
N SER A 78 2.05 4.08 2.68
CA SER A 78 2.95 4.80 3.58
C SER A 78 4.16 3.94 3.95
N VAL A 79 5.30 4.58 4.22
CA VAL A 79 6.54 3.91 4.67
C VAL A 79 6.27 3.09 5.94
N ALA A 80 5.58 3.67 6.92
CA ALA A 80 5.28 3.02 8.19
C ALA A 80 4.39 1.77 8.03
N LEU A 81 3.40 1.81 7.13
CA LEU A 81 2.61 0.62 6.79
C LEU A 81 3.50 -0.48 6.21
N TYR A 82 4.46 -0.14 5.35
CA TYR A 82 5.24 -1.14 4.64
C TYR A 82 6.31 -1.76 5.53
N GLU A 83 6.91 -0.97 6.44
CA GLU A 83 7.78 -1.48 7.50
C GLU A 83 7.00 -2.45 8.40
N TYR A 84 5.76 -2.09 8.80
CA TYR A 84 4.90 -2.98 9.59
C TYR A 84 4.56 -4.30 8.85
N LEU A 85 4.14 -4.22 7.59
CA LEU A 85 3.80 -5.41 6.80
C LEU A 85 5.01 -6.31 6.55
N HIS A 86 6.20 -5.73 6.33
CA HIS A 86 7.42 -6.51 6.17
C HIS A 86 7.79 -7.28 7.43
N GLN A 87 7.66 -6.66 8.61
CA GLN A 87 7.85 -7.34 9.90
C GLN A 87 6.88 -8.51 10.10
N HIS A 88 5.71 -8.47 9.46
CA HIS A 88 4.68 -9.51 9.51
C HIS A 88 4.68 -10.41 8.26
N SER A 89 5.86 -10.67 7.70
CA SER A 89 6.10 -11.55 6.53
C SER A 89 5.16 -11.30 5.35
N THR A 90 4.79 -10.03 5.12
CA THR A 90 3.92 -9.62 4.01
C THR A 90 4.73 -8.73 3.08
N ALA A 91 5.15 -9.28 1.94
CA ALA A 91 5.94 -8.57 0.94
C ALA A 91 5.04 -7.87 -0.07
N ARG A 92 5.38 -6.66 -0.51
CA ARG A 92 4.43 -5.80 -1.24
C ARG A 92 5.05 -5.11 -2.44
N SER A 93 4.21 -4.67 -3.38
CA SER A 93 4.55 -3.76 -4.47
C SER A 93 3.52 -2.64 -4.59
N ASP A 94 4.03 -1.43 -4.78
CA ASP A 94 3.53 -0.24 -5.50
C ASP A 94 3.47 1.07 -4.71
N SER A 95 3.96 2.12 -5.41
CA SER A 95 4.14 3.60 -5.27
C SER A 95 4.69 4.29 -3.99
N MET A 96 5.14 5.56 -4.10
CA MET A 96 6.42 6.05 -3.56
C MET A 96 6.41 7.15 -2.46
N PRO A 97 7.40 7.14 -1.53
CA PRO A 97 7.73 8.22 -0.60
C PRO A 97 8.20 9.55 -1.24
N LYS A 98 7.92 10.67 -0.55
CA LYS A 98 8.19 12.06 -1.00
C LYS A 98 9.65 12.32 -1.42
N ALA A 99 10.63 11.65 -0.81
CA ALA A 99 12.06 11.83 -1.12
C ALA A 99 12.40 11.51 -2.59
N LEU A 100 11.67 10.57 -3.22
CA LEU A 100 11.88 10.21 -4.63
C LEU A 100 11.13 11.11 -5.61
N LYS A 101 10.09 11.84 -5.17
CA LYS A 101 9.43 12.83 -6.04
C LYS A 101 10.42 13.88 -6.54
N ASN A 102 11.38 14.28 -5.70
CA ASN A 102 12.32 15.37 -5.97
C ASN A 102 13.55 14.96 -6.80
N LEU A 103 13.73 13.66 -7.10
CA LEU A 103 14.85 13.22 -7.93
C LEU A 103 14.54 13.44 -9.42
N ASP A 104 15.34 14.25 -10.11
CA ASP A 104 15.22 14.40 -11.57
C ASP A 104 15.61 13.12 -12.29
N ILE A 105 14.88 12.79 -13.36
CA ILE A 105 15.07 11.58 -14.16
C ILE A 105 14.89 11.93 -15.63
N ASP A 106 15.82 11.49 -16.47
CA ASP A 106 15.68 11.62 -17.92
C ASP A 106 14.58 10.70 -18.45
N ALA A 107 13.94 11.09 -19.56
CA ALA A 107 12.93 10.27 -20.20
C ALA A 107 13.44 8.85 -20.46
N ARG A 108 12.60 7.85 -20.14
CA ARG A 108 12.84 6.41 -20.24
C ARG A 108 13.95 5.87 -19.33
N LYS A 109 14.38 6.63 -18.32
CA LYS A 109 15.28 6.13 -17.27
C LYS A 109 14.54 5.79 -15.99
N THR A 110 15.17 4.94 -15.18
CA THR A 110 14.70 4.56 -13.85
C THR A 110 15.71 5.03 -12.80
N LYS A 111 15.25 5.59 -11.70
CA LYS A 111 16.05 5.74 -10.47
C LYS A 111 15.41 4.96 -9.34
N SER A 112 16.27 4.27 -8.59
CA SER A 112 15.87 3.46 -7.45
C SER A 112 16.51 4.02 -6.19
N LEU A 113 15.75 4.07 -5.10
CA LEU A 113 16.27 4.30 -3.75
C LEU A 113 16.00 3.05 -2.93
N TYR A 114 17.03 2.58 -2.27
CA TYR A 114 16.97 1.40 -1.43
C TYR A 114 17.26 1.80 0.01
N LYS A 115 16.31 1.50 0.90
CA LYS A 115 16.43 1.61 2.34
C LYS A 115 15.94 0.29 2.91
N VAL A 116 16.84 -0.63 3.23
CA VAL A 116 16.51 -1.98 3.73
C VAL A 116 15.35 -1.90 4.75
N PRO A 117 14.23 -2.64 4.54
CA PRO A 117 13.93 -3.62 3.47
C PRO A 117 13.19 -3.04 2.26
N LEU A 118 13.00 -1.72 2.20
CA LEU A 118 12.23 -1.01 1.17
C LEU A 118 13.08 -0.66 -0.05
N LEU A 119 12.64 -1.10 -1.23
CA LEU A 119 13.07 -0.61 -2.53
C LEU A 119 12.00 0.29 -3.09
N SER A 120 12.36 1.48 -3.57
CA SER A 120 11.41 2.36 -4.23
C SER A 120 11.96 2.84 -5.57
N GLN A 121 11.15 2.86 -6.62
CA GLN A 121 11.56 3.05 -8.01
C GLN A 121 10.71 4.11 -8.73
N LYS A 122 11.37 5.08 -9.37
CA LYS A 122 10.73 6.13 -10.17
C LYS A 122 11.14 5.94 -11.62
N PHE A 123 10.14 5.96 -12.50
CA PHE A 123 10.30 5.77 -13.93
C PHE A 123 9.56 6.87 -14.68
N LEU A 124 10.25 7.51 -15.62
CA LEU A 124 9.64 8.51 -16.51
C LEU A 124 9.38 7.90 -17.87
N ASP A 125 8.12 7.58 -18.18
CA ASP A 125 7.69 7.32 -19.56
C ASP A 125 7.06 8.60 -20.15
N LYS A 126 5.77 8.58 -20.55
CA LYS A 126 5.01 9.81 -20.88
C LYS A 126 4.59 10.59 -19.64
N LYS A 127 4.45 9.88 -18.51
CA LYS A 127 4.14 10.43 -17.19
C LYS A 127 5.03 9.75 -16.16
N MET A 128 5.23 10.40 -15.02
CA MET A 128 6.00 9.84 -13.91
C MET A 128 5.23 8.69 -13.25
N VAL A 129 5.88 7.54 -13.15
CA VAL A 129 5.39 6.33 -12.47
C VAL A 129 6.28 6.03 -11.29
N TYR A 130 5.67 5.52 -10.22
CA TYR A 130 6.26 5.31 -8.92
C TYR A 130 5.94 3.89 -8.44
N SER A 131 6.92 3.17 -7.91
CA SER A 131 6.72 1.88 -7.22
C SER A 131 7.48 1.84 -5.89
N MET A 132 6.97 1.12 -4.88
CA MET A 132 7.65 0.82 -3.61
C MET A 132 7.39 -0.62 -3.24
N THR A 133 8.43 -1.37 -2.88
CA THR A 133 8.35 -2.79 -2.62
C THR A 133 9.25 -3.20 -1.45
N THR A 134 8.83 -4.24 -0.74
CA THR A 134 9.60 -4.89 0.34
C THR A 134 10.09 -6.28 -0.05
N GLY A 135 9.73 -6.77 -1.25
CA GLY A 135 10.04 -8.12 -1.73
C GLY A 135 11.21 -8.19 -2.70
N HIS A 136 11.71 -7.04 -3.18
CA HIS A 136 12.75 -6.98 -4.19
C HIS A 136 13.99 -6.25 -3.65
N THR A 137 15.16 -6.83 -3.88
CA THR A 137 16.47 -6.20 -3.65
C THR A 137 16.94 -5.48 -4.91
N THR A 138 17.96 -4.63 -4.79
CA THR A 138 18.60 -3.92 -5.92
C THR A 138 19.32 -4.86 -6.90
N GLU A 139 19.50 -6.13 -6.53
CA GLU A 139 20.07 -7.16 -7.41
C GLU A 139 19.02 -7.66 -8.40
N THR A 140 19.25 -7.42 -9.69
CA THR A 140 18.55 -8.10 -10.77
C THR A 140 18.93 -9.58 -10.73
N LYS A 141 18.18 -10.40 -9.99
CA LYS A 141 18.29 -11.86 -10.14
C LYS A 141 17.73 -12.22 -11.51
N THR A 142 18.61 -12.46 -12.47
CA THR A 142 18.27 -13.08 -13.75
C THR A 142 17.56 -14.38 -13.44
N ARG A 143 16.24 -14.45 -13.68
CA ARG A 143 15.51 -15.71 -13.58
C ARG A 143 16.12 -16.65 -14.63
N ARG A 144 16.73 -17.74 -14.16
CA ARG A 144 17.04 -18.91 -14.98
C ARG A 144 15.76 -19.66 -15.30
#